data_AF-A0A9X5H7I0-F1
#
_entry.id   AF-A0A9X5H7I0-F1
#
_cell.length_a   1.000
_cell.length_b   1.000
_cell.length_c   1.000
_cell.angle_alpha   90.00
_cell.angle_beta   90.00
_cell.angle_gamma   90.00
#
_symmetry.space_group_name_H-M   'P 1'
#
loop_
_entity.id
_entity.type
_entity.pdbx_description
1 polymer ?
#
loop_
_entity_poly.entity_id
_entity_poly.type
_entity_poly.pdbx_seq_one_letter_code
_entity_poly.pdbx_strand_id
1 'polypeptide(L)'
;MSEPGDRNNVDAVLQVSVSANKEIYEAIRRCDKVMCEALRELMKEDLEQREQETLLKAIRNLMETMKCSAEQAMAALKIPDADRGKYIAKL
;
A
#
# COMPACT_ATOMS: atom_id res chain seq x y z
N MET A 1 0.08 51.59 -24.46
CA MET A 1 0.24 50.22 -24.98
C MET A 1 1.54 49.69 -24.41
N SER A 2 1.54 48.60 -23.64
CA SER A 2 2.79 48.01 -23.14
C SER A 2 3.67 47.59 -24.33
N GLU A 3 4.95 47.92 -24.27
CA GLU A 3 5.87 47.66 -25.38
C GLU A 3 6.05 46.15 -25.58
N PRO A 4 6.29 45.67 -26.82
CA PRO A 4 6.50 44.25 -27.08
C PRO A 4 7.63 43.63 -26.24
N GLY A 5 8.66 44.42 -25.89
CA GLY A 5 9.74 43.99 -25.01
C GLY A 5 9.29 43.68 -23.58
N ASP A 6 8.34 44.45 -23.04
CA ASP A 6 7.77 44.25 -21.71
C ASP A 6 6.85 43.02 -21.63
N ARG A 7 6.31 42.57 -22.75
CA ARG A 7 5.57 41.30 -22.79
C ARG A 7 6.52 40.12 -22.83
N ASN A 8 7.57 40.21 -23.65
CA ASN A 8 8.57 39.15 -23.78
C ASN A 8 9.33 38.90 -22.48
N ASN A 9 9.65 39.96 -21.70
CA ASN A 9 10.34 39.80 -20.43
C ASN A 9 9.44 39.15 -19.35
N VAL A 10 8.16 39.52 -19.29
CA VAL A 10 7.16 38.91 -18.39
C VAL A 10 6.95 37.45 -18.74
N ASP A 11 6.81 37.12 -20.03
CA ASP A 11 6.63 35.74 -20.49
C ASP A 11 7.86 34.88 -20.18
N ALA A 12 9.08 35.43 -20.34
CA ALA A 12 10.30 34.72 -19.98
C ALA A 12 10.38 34.42 -18.47
N VAL A 13 10.05 35.40 -17.62
CA VAL A 13 10.02 35.21 -16.16
C VAL A 13 8.94 34.21 -15.76
N LEU A 14 7.76 34.28 -16.37
CA LEU A 14 6.67 33.35 -16.13
C LEU A 14 7.06 31.93 -16.55
N GLN A 15 7.68 31.77 -17.72
CA GLN A 15 8.12 30.47 -18.22
C GLN A 15 9.13 29.81 -17.29
N VAL A 16 10.14 30.56 -16.82
CA VAL A 16 11.15 30.05 -15.87
C VAL A 16 10.48 29.66 -14.54
N SER A 17 9.58 30.50 -14.04
CA SER A 17 8.87 30.25 -12.77
C SER A 17 7.99 29.00 -12.87
N VAL A 18 7.24 28.84 -13.96
CA VAL A 18 6.39 27.67 -14.20
C VAL A 18 7.24 26.41 -14.36
N SER A 19 8.37 26.48 -15.08
CA SER A 19 9.27 25.34 -15.25
C SER A 19 9.84 24.88 -13.91
N ALA A 20 10.38 25.81 -13.11
CA ALA A 20 10.92 25.52 -11.79
C ALA A 20 9.85 24.93 -10.84
N ASN A 21 8.65 25.51 -10.83
CA ASN A 21 7.55 25.01 -10.01
C ASN A 21 7.08 23.61 -10.43
N LYS A 22 7.06 23.33 -11.73
CA LYS A 22 6.68 22.02 -12.27
C LYS A 22 7.70 20.94 -11.86
N GLU A 23 8.99 21.25 -11.91
CA GLU A 23 10.05 20.33 -11.49
C GLU A 23 9.96 19.99 -10.00
N ILE A 24 9.73 20.98 -9.14
CA ILE A 24 9.53 20.79 -7.70
C ILE A 24 8.27 19.93 -7.44
N TYR A 25 7.17 20.24 -8.12
CA TYR A 25 5.92 19.48 -7.99
C TYR A 25 6.10 18.01 -8.38
N GLU A 26 6.76 17.74 -9.51
CA GLU A 26 7.04 16.38 -9.96
C GLU A 26 7.98 15.63 -9.00
N ALA A 27 8.98 16.32 -8.42
CA ALA A 27 9.87 15.73 -7.43
C ALA A 27 9.13 15.33 -6.15
N ILE A 28 8.28 16.22 -5.61
CA ILE A 28 7.44 15.92 -4.45
C ILE A 28 6.48 14.76 -4.77
N ARG A 29 5.76 14.86 -5.89
CA ARG A 29 4.79 13.83 -6.31
C ARG A 29 5.40 12.44 -6.48
N ARG A 30 6.65 12.34 -6.95
CA ARG A 30 7.32 11.04 -7.20
C ARG A 30 8.10 10.51 -6.02
N CYS A 31 8.58 11.38 -5.13
CA CYS A 31 9.52 11.00 -4.06
C CYS A 31 8.98 11.17 -2.65
N ASP A 32 7.70 11.51 -2.46
CA ASP A 32 7.16 11.65 -1.12
C ASP A 32 6.99 10.28 -0.45
N LYS A 33 8.05 9.85 0.26
CA LYS A 33 8.04 8.69 1.13
C LYS A 33 6.89 8.76 2.13
N VAL A 34 6.51 9.97 2.56
CA VAL A 34 5.39 10.19 3.48
C VAL A 34 4.06 9.78 2.84
N MET A 35 3.86 10.05 1.54
CA MET A 35 2.65 9.60 0.83
C MET A 35 2.63 8.07 0.69
N CYS A 36 3.76 7.45 0.33
CA CYS A 36 3.86 5.99 0.25
C CYS A 36 3.64 5.32 1.61
N GLU A 37 4.15 5.91 2.69
CA GLU A 37 3.96 5.42 4.06
C GLU A 37 2.52 5.63 4.54
N ALA A 38 1.92 6.79 4.27
CA ALA A 38 0.51 7.05 4.59
C ALA A 38 -0.43 6.09 3.86
N LEU A 39 -0.17 5.80 2.58
CA LEU A 39 -0.94 4.81 1.83
C LEU A 39 -0.75 3.39 2.38
N ARG A 40 0.47 3.02 2.80
CA ARG A 40 0.73 1.72 3.44
C ARG A 40 -0.03 1.57 4.74
N GLU A 41 -0.02 2.58 5.60
CA GLU A 41 -0.77 2.55 6.86
C GLU A 41 -2.28 2.48 6.60
N LEU A 42 -2.78 3.27 5.64
CA LEU A 42 -4.20 3.29 5.30
C LEU A 42 -4.70 1.95 4.74
N MET A 43 -3.84 1.20 4.03
CA MET A 43 -4.16 -0.12 3.47
C MET A 43 -3.76 -1.30 4.37
N LYS A 44 -3.13 -1.04 5.53
CA LYS A 44 -2.55 -2.08 6.38
C LYS A 44 -3.60 -3.04 6.91
N GLU A 45 -4.71 -2.50 7.42
CA GLU A 45 -5.81 -3.31 7.97
C GLU A 45 -6.43 -4.23 6.90
N ASP A 46 -6.70 -3.71 5.71
CA ASP A 46 -7.25 -4.48 4.59
C ASP A 46 -6.30 -5.60 4.15
N LEU A 47 -4.99 -5.33 4.12
CA LEU A 47 -3.97 -6.32 3.79
C LEU A 47 -3.90 -7.41 4.86
N GLU A 48 -3.83 -7.04 6.13
CA GLU A 48 -3.83 -7.98 7.26
C GLU A 48 -5.08 -8.86 7.26
N GLN A 49 -6.25 -8.28 7.01
CA GLN A 49 -7.50 -9.03 6.93
C GLN A 49 -7.48 -10.03 5.76
N ARG A 50 -7.03 -9.60 4.58
CA ARG A 50 -6.95 -10.47 3.40
C ARG A 50 -5.95 -11.62 3.58
N GLU A 51 -4.83 -11.37 4.25
CA GLU A 51 -3.88 -12.42 4.61
C GLU A 51 -4.51 -13.43 5.56
N GLN A 52 -5.23 -12.96 6.60
CA GLN A 52 -5.94 -13.84 7.53
C GLN A 52 -6.99 -14.71 6.82
N GLU A 53 -7.80 -14.11 5.95
CA GLU A 53 -8.83 -14.84 5.18
C GLU A 53 -8.21 -15.90 4.26
N THR A 54 -7.09 -15.55 3.62
CA THR A 54 -6.37 -16.48 2.74
C THR A 54 -5.84 -17.67 3.55
N LEU A 55 -5.29 -17.43 4.74
CA LEU A 55 -4.78 -18.49 5.59
C LEU A 55 -5.90 -19.37 6.15
N LEU A 56 -7.03 -18.79 6.56
CA LEU A 56 -8.22 -19.54 6.98
C LEU A 56 -8.72 -20.47 5.88
N LYS A 57 -8.78 -19.96 4.64
CA LYS A 57 -9.19 -20.77 3.49
C LYS A 57 -8.21 -21.92 3.25
N ALA A 58 -6.91 -21.69 3.36
CA ALA A 58 -5.90 -22.74 3.25
C ALA A 58 -6.05 -23.81 4.35
N ILE A 59 -6.29 -23.41 5.59
CA ILE A 59 -6.54 -24.32 6.72
C ILE A 59 -7.78 -25.19 6.43
N ARG A 60 -8.91 -24.59 6.05
CA ARG A 60 -10.14 -25.33 5.73
C ARG A 60 -9.94 -26.33 4.61
N ASN A 61 -9.32 -25.89 3.51
CA ASN A 61 -9.04 -26.77 2.37
C ASN A 61 -8.17 -27.96 2.77
N LEU A 62 -7.17 -27.73 3.63
CA LEU A 62 -6.28 -28.79 4.11
C LEU A 62 -7.01 -29.77 5.03
N MET A 63 -7.84 -29.26 5.94
CA MET A 63 -8.72 -30.07 6.81
C MET A 63 -9.66 -30.95 5.97
N GLU A 64 -10.27 -30.40 4.93
CA GLU A 64 -11.16 -31.16 4.04
C GLU A 64 -10.41 -32.22 3.23
N THR A 65 -9.27 -31.85 2.64
CA THR A 65 -8.51 -32.74 1.74
C THR A 65 -7.81 -33.86 2.49
N MET A 66 -7.21 -33.56 3.64
CA MET A 66 -6.45 -34.54 4.43
C MET A 66 -7.23 -35.13 5.60
N LYS A 67 -8.50 -34.71 5.81
CA LYS A 67 -9.34 -35.08 6.97
C LYS A 67 -8.62 -34.90 8.31
N CYS A 68 -7.79 -33.86 8.41
CA CYS A 68 -7.01 -33.56 9.61
C CYS A 68 -7.70 -32.50 10.48
N SER A 69 -7.30 -32.39 11.74
CA SER A 69 -7.82 -31.35 12.63
C SER A 69 -7.29 -29.96 12.25
N ALA A 70 -7.95 -28.90 12.73
CA ALA A 70 -7.49 -27.52 12.56
C ALA A 70 -6.07 -27.33 13.11
N GLU A 71 -5.76 -27.92 14.27
CA GLU A 71 -4.42 -27.86 14.88
C GLU A 71 -3.35 -28.52 14.01
N GLN A 72 -3.66 -29.69 13.45
CA GLN A 72 -2.74 -30.38 12.54
C GLN A 72 -2.54 -29.61 11.24
N ALA A 73 -3.61 -29.04 10.68
CA ALA A 73 -3.53 -28.20 9.49
C ALA A 73 -2.69 -26.94 9.74
N MET A 74 -2.90 -26.26 10.87
CA MET A 74 -2.10 -25.09 11.25
C MET A 74 -0.63 -25.44 11.55
N ALA A 75 -0.36 -26.60 12.14
CA ALA A 75 1.00 -27.10 12.33
C ALA A 75 1.69 -27.41 10.99
N ALA A 76 0.97 -28.01 10.04
CA ALA A 76 1.47 -28.26 8.69
C ALA A 76 1.78 -26.96 7.92
N LEU A 77 0.96 -25.93 8.11
CA LEU A 77 1.18 -24.57 7.60
C LEU A 77 2.20 -23.76 8.42
N LYS A 78 2.79 -24.36 9.47
CA LYS A 78 3.79 -23.75 10.36
C LYS A 78 3.33 -22.44 11.02
N ILE A 79 2.04 -22.36 11.34
CA ILE A 79 1.48 -21.19 12.03
C ILE A 79 1.94 -21.22 13.50
N PRO A 80 2.57 -20.14 14.02
CA PRO A 80 3.01 -20.06 15.42
C PRO A 80 1.85 -20.21 16.39
N ASP A 81 2.09 -20.88 17.53
CA ASP A 81 1.05 -21.15 18.54
C ASP A 81 0.37 -19.87 19.05
N ALA A 82 1.12 -18.78 19.18
CA ALA A 82 0.61 -17.48 19.60
C ALA A 82 -0.46 -16.90 18.67
N ASP A 83 -0.40 -17.23 17.37
CA ASP A 83 -1.34 -16.73 16.37
C ASP A 83 -2.49 -17.70 16.10
N ARG A 84 -2.36 -18.98 16.46
CA ARG A 84 -3.40 -20.00 16.24
C ARG A 84 -4.74 -19.61 16.87
N GLY A 85 -4.73 -18.97 18.04
CA GLY A 85 -5.94 -18.50 18.71
C GLY A 85 -6.80 -17.57 17.83
N LYS A 86 -6.17 -16.75 16.98
CA LYS A 86 -6.87 -15.83 16.06
C LYS A 86 -7.63 -16.56 14.96
N TYR A 87 -7.14 -17.74 14.57
CA TYR A 87 -7.72 -18.55 13.50
C TYR A 87 -8.73 -19.55 14.03
N ILE A 88 -8.47 -20.19 15.17
CA ILE A 88 -9.40 -21.14 15.81
C ILE A 88 -10.76 -20.50 16.08
N ALA A 89 -10.80 -19.24 16.53
CA ALA A 89 -12.04 -18.53 16.76
C ALA A 89 -12.88 -18.27 15.48
N LYS A 90 -12.27 -18.38 14.29
CA LYS A 90 -12.87 -18.08 12.99
C LYS A 90 -13.07 -19.32 12.10
N LEU A 91 -12.54 -20.48 12.50
CA LEU A 91 -12.61 -21.74 11.73
C LEU A 91 -13.95 -22.42 11.92
#